data_AF-A0AAN5YR45-F1
#
_entry.id   AF-A0AAN5YR45-F1
#
_cell.length_a   1.000
_cell.length_b   1.000
_cell.length_c   1.000
_cell.angle_alpha   90.00
_cell.angle_beta   90.00
_cell.angle_gamma   90.00
#
_symmetry.space_group_name_H-M   'P 1'
#
loop_
_entity.id
_entity.type
_entity.pdbx_description
1 polymer ?
#
loop_
_entity_poly.entity_id
_entity_poly.type
_entity_poly.pdbx_seq_one_letter_code
_entity_poly.pdbx_strand_id
1 'polypeptide(L)'
;MRGPDILSASILLCGATAVQIARQPEVAVHYPYQHQHTLGTSNENDTNSAPDFRGFQLWSETDKLDAKTLSKLSPACRASMTQRIYCHKKTRSLQRLGRRRWGLGLGSDALSDLVCASGCGESIAAWFKGVERDCATLEERILFPAQRGGQLWAAWNETCLKDEETERYCGGKFFFSPSAANGVGMVLTYIIWADVMDDFTTSFIFINQMPVEELCSFCNVQWHQMMQTSPYSLYDKNYKSNVERINSACNLTLPTAIPNLMLFENPYVEWDRYCPGTHLSYTTSAGDTCNSIAAQFNVSSAAVRSVNWPPIDCFAIPESTRLCIPFGCKTYTLKDGDTCDSIERELDLKPWWRLSAIREYNRWVNEDCSNLHEVSDTLYGHVICVGPTGKSILDA
;
A
#
# COMPACT_ATOMS: atom_id res chain seq x y z
N MET A 1 -62.94 -12.88 -63.48
CA MET A 1 -61.95 -12.55 -64.53
C MET A 1 -60.97 -11.55 -63.94
N ARG A 2 -59.66 -11.88 -63.98
CA ARG A 2 -58.44 -11.02 -63.93
C ARG A 2 -58.28 -9.99 -62.79
N GLY A 3 -57.24 -10.17 -61.94
CA GLY A 3 -56.51 -9.05 -61.28
C GLY A 3 -55.31 -8.61 -62.14
N PRO A 4 -54.25 -7.92 -61.62
CA PRO A 4 -54.04 -7.24 -60.33
C PRO A 4 -53.46 -5.79 -60.49
N ASP A 5 -53.03 -5.14 -59.39
CA ASP A 5 -51.90 -4.15 -59.23
C ASP A 5 -52.17 -3.25 -58.00
N ILE A 6 -51.65 -3.55 -56.80
CA ILE A 6 -50.34 -3.19 -56.20
C ILE A 6 -50.08 -1.67 -56.10
N LEU A 7 -50.12 -1.14 -54.87
CA LEU A 7 -49.17 -0.15 -54.33
C LEU A 7 -49.31 -0.10 -52.80
N SER A 8 -48.43 -0.82 -52.12
CA SER A 8 -48.21 -0.76 -50.67
C SER A 8 -47.31 0.44 -50.36
N ALA A 9 -47.72 1.30 -49.43
CA ALA A 9 -46.90 2.38 -48.90
C ALA A 9 -46.05 1.86 -47.73
N SER A 10 -44.74 2.00 -47.88
CA SER A 10 -43.67 1.59 -46.97
C SER A 10 -43.64 2.43 -45.69
N ILE A 11 -43.77 1.79 -44.54
CA ILE A 11 -43.30 2.34 -43.25
C ILE A 11 -41.91 1.75 -43.01
N LEU A 12 -40.90 2.60 -43.07
CA LEU A 12 -39.52 2.29 -42.70
C LEU A 12 -39.42 2.04 -41.19
N LEU A 13 -39.52 0.78 -40.79
CA LEU A 13 -38.94 0.26 -39.56
C LEU A 13 -37.45 -0.01 -39.83
N CYS A 14 -36.57 0.93 -39.47
CA CYS A 14 -35.17 0.58 -39.25
C CYS A 14 -35.06 -0.09 -37.88
N GLY A 15 -35.01 -1.43 -37.91
CA GLY A 15 -34.62 -2.22 -36.75
C GLY A 15 -33.15 -1.96 -36.41
N ALA A 16 -32.91 -1.43 -35.22
CA ALA A 16 -31.60 -1.59 -34.59
C ALA A 16 -31.50 -3.06 -34.18
N THR A 17 -30.77 -3.84 -34.99
CA THR A 17 -30.36 -5.19 -34.63
C THR A 17 -29.52 -5.11 -33.36
N ALA A 18 -30.08 -5.59 -32.26
CA ALA A 18 -29.33 -5.97 -31.07
C ALA A 18 -28.40 -7.14 -31.42
N VAL A 19 -27.19 -6.84 -31.88
CA VAL A 19 -26.08 -7.78 -31.97
C VAL A 19 -24.81 -7.07 -31.50
N GLN A 20 -24.61 -7.04 -30.18
CA GLN A 20 -23.28 -6.92 -29.56
C GLN A 20 -23.28 -7.49 -28.12
N ILE A 21 -24.21 -8.40 -27.83
CA ILE A 21 -24.14 -9.27 -26.65
C ILE A 21 -23.48 -10.57 -27.12
N ALA A 22 -22.46 -10.99 -26.37
CA ALA A 22 -21.66 -12.22 -26.51
C ALA A 22 -20.44 -12.14 -27.44
N ARG A 23 -19.31 -11.68 -26.87
CA ARG A 23 -18.05 -12.44 -26.83
C ARG A 23 -17.33 -12.16 -25.52
N GLN A 24 -17.78 -12.79 -24.44
CA GLN A 24 -16.96 -12.95 -23.25
C GLN A 24 -15.99 -14.12 -23.51
N PRO A 25 -14.68 -13.97 -23.33
CA PRO A 25 -13.89 -15.12 -22.96
C PRO A 25 -14.32 -15.52 -21.54
N GLU A 26 -14.57 -16.82 -21.33
CA GLU A 26 -14.87 -17.39 -20.04
C GLU A 26 -13.86 -16.88 -19.00
N VAL A 27 -14.36 -16.28 -17.92
CA VAL A 27 -13.55 -15.89 -16.76
C VAL A 27 -13.18 -17.18 -16.03
N ALA A 28 -12.19 -17.88 -16.56
CA ALA A 28 -11.43 -18.84 -15.80
C ALA A 28 -10.58 -18.04 -14.80
N VAL A 29 -10.83 -18.24 -13.51
CA VAL A 29 -9.87 -17.92 -12.46
C VAL A 29 -8.65 -18.82 -12.70
N HIS A 30 -7.74 -18.36 -13.54
CA HIS A 30 -6.41 -18.92 -13.70
C HIS A 30 -5.42 -17.86 -13.25
N TYR A 31 -4.92 -18.07 -12.03
CA TYR A 31 -3.57 -17.63 -11.69
C TYR A 31 -2.62 -18.10 -12.80
N PRO A 32 -1.86 -17.23 -13.47
CA PRO A 32 -0.64 -17.69 -14.11
C PRO A 32 0.38 -17.92 -12.99
N TYR A 33 0.38 -19.15 -12.47
CA TYR A 33 1.53 -19.70 -11.80
C TYR A 33 2.62 -19.89 -12.85
N GLN A 34 3.82 -19.36 -12.57
CA GLN A 34 5.11 -19.70 -13.19
C GLN A 34 5.26 -19.48 -14.71
N HIS A 35 5.95 -18.38 -15.06
CA HIS A 35 7.06 -18.53 -16.00
C HIS A 35 8.31 -18.90 -15.18
N GLN A 36 8.59 -20.21 -15.10
CA GLN A 36 9.96 -20.67 -14.90
C GLN A 36 10.74 -20.28 -16.15
N HIS A 37 11.47 -19.18 -16.09
CA HIS A 37 12.61 -18.98 -16.97
C HIS A 37 13.84 -18.69 -16.11
N THR A 38 14.78 -19.61 -16.28
CA THR A 38 16.15 -19.65 -15.82
C THR A 38 16.80 -18.26 -15.86
N LEU A 39 17.58 -17.94 -14.82
CA LEU A 39 18.56 -16.85 -14.81
C LEU A 39 19.40 -16.93 -16.10
N GLY A 40 19.07 -16.10 -17.08
CA GLY A 40 19.83 -15.96 -18.32
C GLY A 40 21.11 -15.21 -18.02
N THR A 41 22.21 -15.94 -17.93
CA THR A 41 23.54 -15.38 -18.22
C THR A 41 23.51 -14.85 -19.65
N SER A 42 23.86 -13.58 -19.82
CA SER A 42 23.98 -12.90 -21.10
C SER A 42 24.80 -13.73 -22.10
N ASN A 43 24.18 -14.14 -23.20
CA ASN A 43 24.86 -14.43 -24.45
C ASN A 43 24.20 -13.62 -25.56
N GLU A 44 25.05 -13.03 -26.38
CA GLU A 44 24.74 -12.09 -27.45
C GLU A 44 23.83 -12.70 -28.54
N ASN A 45 23.08 -11.80 -29.20
CA ASN A 45 22.20 -11.98 -30.35
C ASN A 45 20.73 -12.34 -30.09
N ASP A 46 19.98 -11.33 -29.62
CA ASP A 46 18.60 -11.14 -30.10
C ASP A 46 18.40 -9.68 -30.54
N THR A 47 18.23 -9.49 -31.84
CA THR A 47 17.95 -8.21 -32.50
C THR A 47 16.48 -7.82 -32.31
N ASN A 48 16.17 -7.36 -31.10
CA ASN A 48 15.11 -6.39 -30.81
C ASN A 48 15.44 -5.78 -29.44
N SER A 49 16.56 -5.05 -29.38
CA SER A 49 17.07 -4.51 -28.13
C SER A 49 16.10 -3.45 -27.60
N ALA A 50 15.41 -3.78 -26.51
CA ALA A 50 14.76 -2.80 -25.65
C ALA A 50 15.71 -1.62 -25.39
N PRO A 51 15.22 -0.39 -25.20
CA PRO A 51 16.10 0.74 -24.96
C PRO A 51 16.95 0.46 -23.71
N ASP A 52 18.28 0.43 -23.86
CA ASP A 52 19.22 0.22 -22.76
C ASP A 52 19.20 1.44 -21.83
N PHE A 53 18.27 1.43 -20.89
CA PHE A 53 18.10 2.52 -19.94
C PHE A 53 19.22 2.44 -18.91
N ARG A 54 19.95 3.56 -18.70
CA ARG A 54 20.87 3.73 -17.55
C ARG A 54 20.23 3.47 -16.18
N GLY A 55 18.90 3.42 -16.14
CA GLY A 55 18.10 3.08 -14.97
C GLY A 55 18.23 4.07 -13.81
N PHE A 56 17.54 3.76 -12.72
CA PHE A 56 17.60 4.54 -11.49
C PHE A 56 17.44 3.63 -10.28
N GLN A 57 17.85 4.13 -9.12
CA GLN A 57 17.60 3.47 -7.84
C GLN A 57 16.48 4.19 -7.10
N LEU A 58 15.65 3.42 -6.38
CA LEU A 58 14.64 3.96 -5.48
C LEU A 58 15.21 4.32 -4.11
N TRP A 59 16.29 3.64 -3.71
CA TRP A 59 17.05 3.88 -2.49
C TRP A 59 18.52 4.04 -2.84
N SER A 60 19.16 5.04 -2.25
CA SER A 60 20.58 5.31 -2.52
C SER A 60 21.37 5.47 -1.23
N GLU A 61 22.52 4.81 -1.15
CA GLU A 61 23.47 5.03 -0.04
C GLU A 61 24.09 6.43 -0.05
N THR A 62 24.01 7.15 -1.18
CA THR A 62 24.50 8.53 -1.29
C THR A 62 23.51 9.54 -0.71
N ASP A 63 22.23 9.17 -0.57
CA ASP A 63 21.23 10.00 0.09
C ASP A 63 21.25 9.74 1.61
N LYS A 64 21.38 10.80 2.41
CA LYS A 64 21.57 10.69 3.86
C LYS A 64 20.38 10.04 4.59
N LEU A 65 19.15 10.25 4.10
CA LEU A 65 17.94 9.70 4.73
C LEU A 65 17.78 8.22 4.37
N ASP A 66 18.01 7.89 3.10
CA ASP A 66 17.99 6.50 2.65
C ASP A 66 19.10 5.70 3.33
N ALA A 67 20.33 6.23 3.42
CA ALA A 67 21.47 5.57 4.07
C ALA A 67 21.19 5.18 5.53
N LYS A 68 20.49 6.03 6.29
CA LYS A 68 20.10 5.74 7.68
C LYS A 68 19.09 4.58 7.79
N THR A 69 18.24 4.42 6.78
CA THR A 69 17.28 3.31 6.73
C THR A 69 18.00 2.04 6.29
N LEU A 70 18.81 2.13 5.22
CA LEU A 70 19.58 1.02 4.67
C LEU A 70 20.56 0.43 5.68
N SER A 71 21.15 1.24 6.57
CA SER A 71 22.08 0.77 7.60
C SER A 71 21.46 -0.18 8.62
N LYS A 72 20.13 -0.20 8.74
CA LYS A 72 19.39 -1.07 9.68
C LYS A 72 19.01 -2.42 9.08
N LEU A 73 19.22 -2.61 7.78
CA LEU A 73 18.77 -3.79 7.04
C LEU A 73 19.87 -4.82 6.90
N SER A 74 19.49 -6.08 6.72
CA SER A 74 20.42 -7.14 6.35
C SER A 74 21.12 -6.82 5.02
N PRO A 75 22.31 -7.40 4.79
CA PRO A 75 23.02 -7.22 3.51
C PRO A 75 22.17 -7.61 2.30
N ALA A 76 21.35 -8.67 2.42
CA ALA A 76 20.47 -9.14 1.33
C ALA A 76 19.36 -8.13 1.04
N CYS A 77 18.61 -7.70 2.06
CA CYS A 77 17.56 -6.69 1.90
C CYS A 77 18.13 -5.37 1.35
N ARG A 78 19.28 -4.92 1.87
CA ARG A 78 19.97 -3.70 1.40
C ARG A 78 20.37 -3.80 -0.07
N ALA A 79 20.93 -4.93 -0.50
CA ALA A 79 21.31 -5.15 -1.88
C ALA A 79 20.10 -5.07 -2.82
N SER A 80 18.97 -5.67 -2.43
CA SER A 80 17.74 -5.65 -3.23
C SER A 80 17.10 -4.27 -3.27
N MET A 81 17.07 -3.54 -2.16
CA MET A 81 16.54 -2.16 -2.13
C MET A 81 17.37 -1.18 -2.95
N THR A 82 18.68 -1.37 -3.00
CA THR A 82 19.60 -0.56 -3.80
C THR A 82 19.76 -1.08 -5.23
N GLN A 83 19.07 -2.16 -5.61
CA GLN A 83 19.10 -2.65 -6.98
C GLN A 83 18.56 -1.58 -7.95
N ARG A 84 19.20 -1.50 -9.12
CA ARG A 84 18.82 -0.56 -10.17
C ARG A 84 17.61 -1.07 -10.93
N ILE A 85 16.67 -0.17 -11.18
CA ILE A 85 15.51 -0.39 -12.05
C ILE A 85 15.85 0.15 -13.44
N TYR A 86 15.85 -0.72 -14.44
CA TYR A 86 16.20 -0.45 -15.84
C TYR A 86 14.99 0.08 -16.61
N CYS A 87 14.59 1.30 -16.26
CA CYS A 87 13.49 2.01 -16.88
C CYS A 87 13.93 3.40 -17.32
N HIS A 88 13.16 4.01 -18.23
CA HIS A 88 13.31 5.43 -18.54
C HIS A 88 13.22 6.27 -17.26
N LYS A 89 14.04 7.34 -17.15
CA LYS A 89 14.11 8.18 -15.93
C LYS A 89 12.78 8.77 -15.51
N LYS A 90 11.85 8.98 -16.46
CA LYS A 90 10.50 9.52 -16.19
C LYS A 90 9.67 8.55 -15.35
N THR A 91 9.90 7.25 -15.47
CA THR A 91 9.19 6.21 -14.70
C THR A 91 9.32 6.45 -13.19
N ARG A 92 10.49 6.91 -12.70
CA ARG A 92 10.69 7.26 -11.27
C ARG A 92 9.67 8.30 -10.75
N SER A 93 9.16 9.17 -11.61
CA SER A 93 8.19 10.20 -11.21
C SER A 93 6.80 9.63 -10.87
N LEU A 94 6.49 8.41 -11.31
CA LEU A 94 5.23 7.71 -11.00
C LEU A 94 5.12 7.31 -9.52
N GLN A 95 6.22 7.27 -8.76
CA GLN A 95 6.19 7.05 -7.32
C GLN A 95 5.46 8.16 -6.53
N ARG A 96 5.34 9.38 -7.09
CA ARG A 96 4.83 10.57 -6.38
C ARG A 96 3.30 10.73 -6.43
N LEU A 97 2.54 9.70 -6.80
CA LEU A 97 1.09 9.80 -6.98
C LEU A 97 0.30 10.06 -5.67
N GLY A 98 0.93 10.06 -4.49
CA GLY A 98 0.29 10.55 -3.25
C GLY A 98 -0.19 12.01 -3.28
N ARG A 99 0.27 12.84 -4.23
CA ARG A 99 -0.29 14.19 -4.49
C ARG A 99 -1.03 14.33 -5.83
N ARG A 100 -1.05 13.28 -6.66
CA ARG A 100 -1.61 13.30 -8.01
C ARG A 100 -2.53 12.12 -8.13
N ARG A 101 -3.81 12.40 -7.93
CA ARG A 101 -4.84 11.42 -7.60
C ARG A 101 -5.22 10.47 -8.78
N TRP A 102 -4.48 10.47 -9.89
CA TRP A 102 -4.87 9.75 -11.12
C TRP A 102 -3.67 9.22 -11.90
N GLY A 103 -3.89 8.10 -12.59
CA GLY A 103 -3.06 7.56 -13.67
C GLY A 103 -2.98 8.59 -14.79
N LEU A 104 -2.06 9.54 -14.62
CA LEU A 104 -1.84 10.61 -15.56
C LEU A 104 -1.35 10.01 -16.86
N GLY A 105 -2.05 10.35 -17.93
CA GLY A 105 -1.44 10.26 -19.24
C GLY A 105 -0.12 11.02 -19.26
N LEU A 106 0.87 10.46 -19.93
CA LEU A 106 2.18 11.11 -20.04
C LEU A 106 2.16 12.27 -21.05
N GLY A 107 1.03 12.45 -21.74
CA GLY A 107 0.75 13.54 -22.67
C GLY A 107 1.48 13.41 -24.00
N SER A 108 2.10 12.26 -24.27
CA SER A 108 2.81 11.96 -25.51
C SER A 108 3.01 10.46 -25.65
N ASP A 109 2.53 9.88 -26.76
CA ASP A 109 2.68 8.46 -27.09
C ASP A 109 4.15 8.03 -27.09
N ALA A 110 5.04 8.83 -27.69
CA ALA A 110 6.47 8.53 -27.70
C ALA A 110 7.09 8.45 -26.29
N LEU A 111 6.58 9.24 -25.33
CA LEU A 111 7.02 9.16 -23.94
C LEU A 111 6.37 7.97 -23.23
N SER A 112 5.12 7.66 -23.53
CA SER A 112 4.41 6.47 -23.07
C SER A 112 5.11 5.19 -23.54
N ASP A 113 5.48 5.06 -24.81
CA ASP A 113 6.24 3.93 -25.36
C ASP A 113 7.58 3.73 -24.63
N LEU A 114 8.30 4.83 -24.34
CA LEU A 114 9.56 4.76 -23.59
C LEU A 114 9.38 4.35 -22.12
N VAL A 115 8.30 4.80 -21.47
CA VAL A 115 8.01 4.43 -20.07
C VAL A 115 7.45 3.02 -19.97
N CYS A 116 6.64 2.61 -20.94
CA CYS A 116 5.88 1.36 -20.97
C CYS A 116 6.56 0.23 -21.75
N ALA A 117 7.82 0.42 -22.15
CA ALA A 117 8.65 -0.65 -22.69
C ALA A 117 8.60 -1.91 -21.79
N SER A 118 8.42 -3.08 -22.40
CA SER A 118 8.20 -4.36 -21.70
C SER A 118 9.28 -4.68 -20.65
N GLY A 119 10.56 -4.47 -20.98
CA GLY A 119 11.67 -4.69 -20.06
C GLY A 119 11.66 -3.78 -18.82
N CYS A 120 10.98 -2.63 -18.88
CA CYS A 120 10.83 -1.75 -17.71
C CYS A 120 9.87 -2.36 -16.68
N GLY A 121 8.71 -2.85 -17.11
CA GLY A 121 7.75 -3.51 -16.21
C GLY A 121 8.35 -4.73 -15.52
N GLU A 122 9.11 -5.54 -16.26
CA GLU A 122 9.86 -6.69 -15.72
C GLU A 122 10.91 -6.25 -14.69
N SER A 123 11.66 -5.17 -14.96
CA SER A 123 12.67 -4.67 -14.03
C SER A 123 12.07 -4.12 -12.73
N ILE A 124 10.93 -3.43 -12.80
CA ILE A 124 10.19 -2.98 -11.60
C ILE A 124 9.67 -4.18 -10.81
N ALA A 125 9.06 -5.15 -11.50
CA ALA A 125 8.53 -6.36 -10.87
C ALA A 125 9.64 -7.18 -10.19
N ALA A 126 10.80 -7.31 -10.85
CA ALA A 126 11.97 -8.00 -10.30
C ALA A 126 12.50 -7.28 -9.05
N TRP A 127 12.61 -5.95 -9.10
CA TRP A 127 12.99 -5.15 -7.94
C TRP A 127 12.02 -5.38 -6.77
N PHE A 128 10.72 -5.25 -7.02
CA PHE A 128 9.69 -5.37 -5.98
C PHE A 128 9.67 -6.76 -5.36
N LYS A 129 9.67 -7.82 -6.19
CA LYS A 129 9.71 -9.20 -5.74
C LYS A 129 11.01 -9.54 -5.01
N GLY A 130 12.14 -8.97 -5.45
CA GLY A 130 13.44 -9.11 -4.78
C GLY A 130 13.41 -8.50 -3.39
N VAL A 131 12.86 -7.30 -3.24
CA VAL A 131 12.72 -6.63 -1.93
C VAL A 131 11.74 -7.38 -1.02
N GLU A 132 10.58 -7.80 -1.52
CA GLU A 132 9.62 -8.62 -0.75
C GLU A 132 10.21 -9.98 -0.32
N ARG A 133 11.10 -10.56 -1.12
CA ARG A 133 11.77 -11.82 -0.81
C ARG A 133 12.90 -11.63 0.20
N ASP A 134 13.75 -10.62 0.01
CA ASP A 134 15.03 -10.49 0.72
C ASP A 134 14.92 -9.64 1.97
N CYS A 135 13.91 -8.76 2.06
CA CYS A 135 13.53 -8.05 3.29
C CYS A 135 12.49 -8.88 4.04
N ALA A 136 12.91 -10.08 4.45
CA ALA A 136 12.01 -11.11 4.93
C ALA A 136 11.70 -10.96 6.42
N THR A 137 12.62 -10.38 7.20
CA THR A 137 12.44 -10.33 8.64
C THR A 137 11.36 -9.33 9.00
N LEU A 138 10.87 -9.51 10.21
CA LEU A 138 9.81 -8.72 10.73
C LEU A 138 10.33 -7.25 10.81
N GLU A 139 11.51 -7.07 11.41
CA GLU A 139 12.36 -5.86 11.50
C GLU A 139 12.42 -5.07 10.20
N GLU A 140 12.66 -5.77 9.11
CA GLU A 140 12.86 -5.15 7.81
C GLU A 140 11.53 -4.70 7.21
N ARG A 141 10.47 -5.48 7.37
CA ARG A 141 9.16 -5.20 6.75
C ARG A 141 8.47 -3.96 7.31
N ILE A 142 8.66 -3.60 8.58
CA ILE A 142 8.12 -2.32 9.10
C ILE A 142 8.78 -1.08 8.57
N LEU A 143 9.96 -1.22 7.98
CA LEU A 143 10.61 -0.08 7.33
C LEU A 143 9.99 0.17 5.95
N PHE A 144 8.93 -0.57 5.61
CA PHE A 144 8.18 -0.51 4.35
C PHE A 144 9.12 -0.52 3.13
N PRO A 145 10.07 -1.46 3.07
CA PRO A 145 11.15 -1.43 2.08
C PRO A 145 10.60 -1.52 0.65
N ALA A 146 9.53 -2.31 0.49
CA ALA A 146 8.84 -2.52 -0.78
C ALA A 146 7.89 -1.38 -1.17
N GLN A 147 7.47 -0.50 -0.24
CA GLN A 147 6.42 0.50 -0.50
C GLN A 147 6.76 1.41 -1.69
N ARG A 148 8.00 1.89 -1.75
CA ARG A 148 8.47 2.75 -2.83
C ARG A 148 8.36 2.07 -4.20
N GLY A 149 8.66 0.78 -4.30
CA GLY A 149 8.58 0.03 -5.55
C GLY A 149 7.20 -0.51 -5.85
N GLY A 150 6.43 -0.91 -4.83
CA GLY A 150 5.05 -1.35 -4.99
C GLY A 150 4.17 -0.23 -5.52
N GLN A 151 4.34 0.99 -4.99
CA GLN A 151 3.67 2.19 -5.50
C GLN A 151 4.08 2.50 -6.93
N LEU A 152 5.39 2.40 -7.23
CA LEU A 152 5.90 2.59 -8.59
C LEU A 152 5.31 1.56 -9.56
N TRP A 153 5.23 0.30 -9.15
CA TRP A 153 4.74 -0.79 -9.98
C TRP A 153 3.25 -0.67 -10.25
N ALA A 154 2.45 -0.41 -9.21
CA ALA A 154 1.02 -0.15 -9.36
C ALA A 154 0.78 1.04 -10.31
N ALA A 155 1.49 2.14 -10.08
CA ALA A 155 1.39 3.33 -10.93
C ALA A 155 1.81 3.06 -12.38
N TRP A 156 2.85 2.25 -12.59
CA TRP A 156 3.29 1.86 -13.93
C TRP A 156 2.23 1.00 -14.63
N ASN A 157 1.66 -0.01 -13.96
CA ASN A 157 0.59 -0.84 -14.52
C ASN A 157 -0.64 0.00 -14.90
N GLU A 158 -1.01 0.97 -14.06
CA GLU A 158 -2.10 1.91 -14.34
C GLU A 158 -1.79 2.83 -15.53
N THR A 159 -0.56 3.37 -15.60
CA THR A 159 -0.15 4.32 -16.65
C THR A 159 0.01 3.63 -18.01
N CYS A 160 0.51 2.40 -18.01
CA CYS A 160 0.82 1.63 -19.21
C CYS A 160 -0.33 0.74 -19.68
N LEU A 161 -1.51 0.91 -19.08
CA LEU A 161 -2.74 0.31 -19.61
C LEU A 161 -3.00 0.88 -21.00
N LYS A 162 -3.11 -0.02 -21.98
CA LYS A 162 -3.31 0.32 -23.39
C LYS A 162 -4.55 -0.41 -23.90
N ASP A 163 -5.39 0.31 -24.63
CA ASP A 163 -6.50 -0.28 -25.38
C ASP A 163 -5.94 -0.92 -26.65
N GLU A 164 -6.08 -2.24 -26.78
CA GLU A 164 -5.57 -3.00 -27.92
C GLU A 164 -6.38 -2.72 -29.20
N GLU A 165 -7.63 -2.30 -29.08
CA GLU A 165 -8.47 -2.01 -30.25
C GLU A 165 -8.09 -0.68 -30.89
N THR A 166 -7.85 0.35 -30.05
CA THR A 166 -7.51 1.69 -30.54
C THR A 166 -6.00 1.95 -30.59
N GLU A 167 -5.19 1.02 -30.07
CA GLU A 167 -3.75 1.19 -29.84
C GLU A 167 -3.37 2.45 -29.04
N ARG A 168 -4.27 2.95 -28.18
CA ARG A 168 -4.05 4.17 -27.39
C ARG A 168 -3.89 3.82 -25.91
N TYR A 169 -3.06 4.58 -25.21
CA TYR A 169 -2.95 4.45 -23.76
C TYR A 169 -4.22 4.96 -23.10
N CYS A 170 -4.56 4.39 -21.94
CA CYS A 170 -5.77 4.72 -21.22
C CYS A 170 -5.63 5.95 -20.31
N GLY A 171 -4.46 6.59 -20.19
CA GLY A 171 -4.23 7.72 -19.28
C GLY A 171 -5.23 8.89 -19.39
N GLY A 172 -5.33 9.69 -18.32
CA GLY A 172 -6.25 10.84 -18.24
C GLY A 172 -5.61 12.14 -17.73
N LYS A 173 -6.27 13.28 -17.96
CA LYS A 173 -5.81 14.61 -17.48
C LYS A 173 -6.21 14.85 -16.03
N PHE A 174 -5.30 15.46 -15.28
CA PHE A 174 -5.65 16.18 -14.05
C PHE A 174 -6.00 17.63 -14.39
N PHE A 175 -7.30 17.94 -14.49
CA PHE A 175 -7.76 19.33 -14.47
C PHE A 175 -7.56 19.89 -13.06
N PHE A 176 -6.55 20.74 -12.88
CA PHE A 176 -6.70 21.84 -11.92
C PHE A 176 -7.85 22.67 -12.49
N SER A 177 -8.96 22.81 -11.77
CA SER A 177 -9.93 23.86 -12.11
C SER A 177 -9.26 25.18 -11.75
N PRO A 178 -8.85 26.05 -12.70
CA PRO A 178 -8.85 27.45 -12.37
C PRO A 178 -10.33 27.81 -12.28
N SER A 179 -10.75 28.29 -11.12
CA SER A 179 -11.98 29.08 -10.99
C SER A 179 -12.23 29.86 -12.27
N ALA A 180 -13.44 29.70 -12.84
CA ALA A 180 -13.91 30.39 -14.02
C ALA A 180 -13.46 31.86 -13.98
N ALA A 181 -12.43 32.19 -14.76
CA ALA A 181 -11.99 33.53 -14.97
C ALA A 181 -11.85 33.71 -16.48
N ASN A 182 -12.96 34.22 -17.03
CA ASN A 182 -13.02 35.04 -18.24
C ASN A 182 -13.04 34.24 -19.55
N GLY A 183 -14.27 34.07 -20.06
CA GLY A 183 -14.57 33.46 -21.34
C GLY A 183 -13.83 34.10 -22.52
N VAL A 184 -12.69 33.52 -22.86
CA VAL A 184 -12.09 33.65 -24.18
C VAL A 184 -11.97 32.23 -24.71
N GLY A 185 -12.75 31.94 -25.76
CA GLY A 185 -12.74 30.65 -26.43
C GLY A 185 -11.32 30.25 -26.82
N MET A 186 -10.87 29.14 -26.26
CA MET A 186 -9.57 28.57 -26.59
C MET A 186 -9.68 27.96 -28.00
N VAL A 187 -8.98 28.55 -28.96
CA VAL A 187 -8.80 27.97 -30.30
C VAL A 187 -8.14 26.62 -30.11
N LEU A 188 -8.89 25.54 -30.39
CA LEU A 188 -8.40 24.16 -30.39
C LEU A 188 -7.46 23.98 -31.59
N THR A 189 -6.20 24.36 -31.43
CA THR A 189 -5.14 23.73 -32.20
C THR A 189 -5.16 22.24 -31.85
N TYR A 190 -5.24 21.38 -32.87
CA TYR A 190 -5.24 19.92 -32.77
C TYR A 190 -4.02 19.42 -31.95
N ILE A 191 -4.14 19.41 -30.63
CA ILE A 191 -3.38 18.51 -29.78
C ILE A 191 -4.16 17.22 -29.89
N ILE A 192 -3.60 16.23 -30.59
CA ILE A 192 -4.04 14.84 -30.49
C ILE A 192 -3.94 14.53 -28.99
N TRP A 193 -5.08 14.42 -28.32
CA TRP A 193 -5.15 13.96 -26.94
C TRP A 193 -4.48 12.59 -26.94
N ALA A 194 -3.39 12.41 -26.20
CA ALA A 194 -2.56 11.21 -26.36
C ALA A 194 -3.33 9.94 -25.96
N ASP A 195 -4.17 10.07 -24.93
CA ASP A 195 -4.74 8.93 -24.24
C ASP A 195 -6.28 8.91 -24.28
N VAL A 196 -6.91 7.76 -24.05
CA VAL A 196 -8.36 7.57 -24.22
C VAL A 196 -9.17 8.32 -23.16
N MET A 197 -8.76 8.26 -21.89
CA MET A 197 -9.51 8.94 -20.81
C MET A 197 -9.29 10.46 -20.80
N ASP A 198 -8.31 10.97 -21.57
CA ASP A 198 -8.14 12.40 -21.83
C ASP A 198 -9.31 13.00 -22.63
N ASP A 199 -10.03 12.17 -23.40
CA ASP A 199 -11.15 12.58 -24.26
C ASP A 199 -12.50 12.62 -23.51
N PHE A 200 -12.56 12.21 -22.25
CA PHE A 200 -13.81 12.15 -21.48
C PHE A 200 -14.36 13.55 -21.19
N THR A 201 -15.67 13.70 -21.40
CA THR A 201 -16.40 14.96 -21.22
C THR A 201 -16.60 15.32 -19.75
N THR A 202 -16.61 14.33 -18.86
CA THR A 202 -16.87 14.51 -17.42
C THR A 202 -15.69 14.07 -16.57
N SER A 203 -15.31 14.91 -15.61
CA SER A 203 -14.28 14.52 -14.62
C SER A 203 -14.79 13.35 -13.77
N PHE A 204 -13.91 12.37 -13.52
CA PHE A 204 -14.15 11.23 -12.63
C PHE A 204 -14.59 11.63 -11.20
N ILE A 205 -14.36 12.87 -10.74
CA ILE A 205 -14.88 13.37 -9.43
C ILE A 205 -16.42 13.35 -9.45
N PHE A 206 -16.98 13.49 -10.64
CA PHE A 206 -18.39 13.43 -10.95
C PHE A 206 -18.70 12.16 -11.74
N ILE A 207 -18.16 11.00 -11.35
CA ILE A 207 -18.49 9.70 -11.98
C ILE A 207 -20.01 9.46 -12.04
N ASN A 208 -20.77 10.08 -11.13
CA ASN A 208 -22.22 10.04 -11.13
C ASN A 208 -22.90 10.76 -12.31
N GLN A 209 -22.16 11.61 -13.01
CA GLN A 209 -22.61 12.43 -14.14
C GLN A 209 -21.93 12.00 -15.45
N MET A 210 -21.03 11.02 -15.40
CA MET A 210 -20.32 10.51 -16.57
C MET A 210 -21.29 9.81 -17.54
N PRO A 211 -21.18 10.06 -18.86
CA PRO A 211 -21.92 9.32 -19.87
C PRO A 211 -21.67 7.81 -19.77
N VAL A 212 -22.68 7.00 -20.10
CA VAL A 212 -22.60 5.54 -19.94
C VAL A 212 -21.50 4.95 -20.81
N GLU A 213 -21.29 5.49 -22.00
CA GLU A 213 -20.25 5.11 -22.94
C GLU A 213 -18.82 5.35 -22.38
N GLU A 214 -18.60 6.45 -21.66
CA GLU A 214 -17.32 6.74 -20.99
C GLU A 214 -17.16 5.88 -19.74
N LEU A 215 -18.23 5.79 -18.94
CA LEU A 215 -18.27 5.01 -17.70
C LEU A 215 -18.01 3.53 -17.94
N CYS A 216 -18.56 2.98 -19.02
CA CYS A 216 -18.46 1.57 -19.39
C CYS A 216 -17.37 1.30 -20.42
N SER A 217 -16.57 2.30 -20.77
CA SER A 217 -15.44 2.13 -21.68
C SER A 217 -14.41 1.14 -21.13
N PHE A 218 -13.70 0.45 -22.04
CA PHE A 218 -12.61 -0.47 -21.69
C PHE A 218 -11.61 0.19 -20.74
N CYS A 219 -11.11 1.39 -21.09
CA CYS A 219 -10.11 2.08 -20.30
C CYS A 219 -10.60 2.44 -18.89
N ASN A 220 -11.82 2.93 -18.72
CA ASN A 220 -12.32 3.26 -17.39
C ASN A 220 -12.51 2.02 -16.52
N VAL A 221 -13.08 0.95 -17.10
CA VAL A 221 -13.32 -0.32 -16.40
C VAL A 221 -11.99 -0.97 -16.00
N GLN A 222 -11.08 -1.14 -16.96
CA GLN A 222 -9.81 -1.83 -16.72
C GLN A 222 -8.88 -1.04 -15.82
N TRP A 223 -8.88 0.29 -15.88
CA TRP A 223 -8.09 1.09 -14.96
C TRP A 223 -8.54 0.91 -13.49
N HIS A 224 -9.85 0.90 -13.23
CA HIS A 224 -10.38 0.61 -11.90
C HIS A 224 -10.13 -0.84 -11.45
N GLN A 225 -10.10 -1.80 -12.37
CA GLN A 225 -9.68 -3.17 -12.05
C GLN A 225 -8.17 -3.22 -11.73
N MET A 226 -7.34 -2.52 -12.51
CA MET A 226 -5.90 -2.48 -12.33
C MET A 226 -5.52 -1.93 -10.96
N MET A 227 -6.18 -0.86 -10.51
CA MET A 227 -5.99 -0.32 -9.16
C MET A 227 -6.26 -1.36 -8.07
N GLN A 228 -7.21 -2.26 -8.26
CA GLN A 228 -7.53 -3.31 -7.28
C GLN A 228 -6.51 -4.45 -7.25
N THR A 229 -5.63 -4.56 -8.25
CA THR A 229 -4.64 -5.64 -8.29
C THR A 229 -3.52 -5.47 -7.28
N SER A 230 -3.36 -4.26 -6.71
CA SER A 230 -2.25 -3.95 -5.83
C SER A 230 -2.71 -3.17 -4.60
N PRO A 231 -2.31 -3.58 -3.38
CA PRO A 231 -2.55 -2.78 -2.18
C PRO A 231 -1.66 -1.55 -2.11
N TYR A 232 -0.70 -1.39 -3.02
CA TYR A 232 0.13 -0.20 -3.15
C TYR A 232 -0.46 0.88 -4.08
N SER A 233 -1.62 0.62 -4.68
CA SER A 233 -2.37 1.61 -5.46
C SER A 233 -3.06 2.63 -4.55
N LEU A 234 -3.76 3.59 -5.15
CA LEU A 234 -4.59 4.56 -4.42
C LEU A 234 -6.04 4.07 -4.21
N TYR A 235 -6.32 2.78 -4.40
CA TYR A 235 -7.68 2.24 -4.30
C TYR A 235 -8.23 2.37 -2.87
N ASP A 236 -9.20 3.26 -2.71
CA ASP A 236 -9.84 3.62 -1.46
C ASP A 236 -11.36 3.45 -1.54
N LYS A 237 -12.07 3.84 -0.47
CA LYS A 237 -13.54 3.78 -0.42
C LYS A 237 -14.26 4.56 -1.53
N ASN A 238 -13.64 5.61 -2.07
CA ASN A 238 -14.22 6.38 -3.18
C ASN A 238 -14.12 5.58 -4.47
N TYR A 239 -12.95 5.00 -4.76
CA TYR A 239 -12.79 4.10 -5.92
C TYR A 239 -13.65 2.85 -5.81
N LYS A 240 -13.84 2.32 -4.60
CA LYS A 240 -14.84 1.28 -4.35
C LYS A 240 -16.24 1.70 -4.79
N SER A 241 -16.70 2.88 -4.35
CA SER A 241 -18.01 3.41 -4.75
C SER A 241 -18.11 3.63 -6.26
N ASN A 242 -17.02 4.06 -6.91
CA ASN A 242 -16.94 4.18 -8.36
C ASN A 242 -17.17 2.83 -9.05
N VAL A 243 -16.52 1.77 -8.58
CA VAL A 243 -16.68 0.42 -9.16
C VAL A 243 -18.08 -0.14 -8.91
N GLU A 244 -18.67 0.11 -7.75
CA GLU A 244 -20.07 -0.26 -7.48
C GLU A 244 -21.04 0.41 -8.47
N ARG A 245 -20.77 1.68 -8.82
CA ARG A 245 -21.53 2.38 -9.86
C ARG A 245 -21.28 1.79 -11.25
N ILE A 246 -20.03 1.50 -11.61
CA ILE A 246 -19.69 0.84 -12.89
C ILE A 246 -20.43 -0.50 -12.98
N ASN A 247 -20.41 -1.32 -11.93
CA ASN A 247 -21.15 -2.58 -11.86
C ASN A 247 -22.64 -2.38 -12.14
N SER A 248 -23.27 -1.41 -11.47
CA SER A 248 -24.68 -1.13 -11.64
C SER A 248 -25.04 -0.57 -13.02
N ALA A 249 -24.26 0.34 -13.58
CA ALA A 249 -24.58 1.05 -14.82
C ALA A 249 -24.19 0.24 -16.07
N CYS A 250 -23.12 -0.54 -15.98
CA CYS A 250 -22.56 -1.30 -17.09
C CYS A 250 -22.98 -2.78 -17.08
N ASN A 251 -23.81 -3.19 -16.11
CA ASN A 251 -24.21 -4.58 -15.90
C ASN A 251 -23.00 -5.52 -15.75
N LEU A 252 -22.04 -5.10 -14.91
CA LEU A 252 -20.81 -5.82 -14.63
C LEU A 252 -20.77 -6.30 -13.18
N THR A 253 -19.91 -7.29 -12.91
CA THR A 253 -19.71 -7.87 -11.57
C THR A 253 -18.22 -7.82 -11.21
N LEU A 254 -17.63 -6.62 -11.26
CA LEU A 254 -16.24 -6.39 -10.90
C LEU A 254 -16.05 -6.54 -9.38
N PRO A 255 -14.89 -7.02 -8.92
CA PRO A 255 -14.52 -6.97 -7.51
C PRO A 255 -14.58 -5.53 -6.99
N THR A 256 -14.89 -5.38 -5.70
CA THR A 256 -14.96 -4.09 -4.99
C THR A 256 -14.20 -4.11 -3.66
N ALA A 257 -13.53 -5.21 -3.36
CA ALA A 257 -12.77 -5.38 -2.14
C ALA A 257 -11.56 -4.44 -2.19
N ILE A 258 -11.37 -3.66 -1.13
CA ILE A 258 -10.17 -2.83 -1.00
C ILE A 258 -9.01 -3.77 -0.71
N PRO A 259 -7.95 -3.79 -1.55
CA PRO A 259 -6.81 -4.66 -1.33
C PRO A 259 -6.10 -4.23 -0.05
N ASN A 260 -5.99 -5.15 0.91
CA ASN A 260 -5.26 -4.88 2.13
C ASN A 260 -3.77 -5.01 1.88
N LEU A 261 -3.01 -4.03 2.36
CA LEU A 261 -1.56 -4.11 2.48
C LEU A 261 -1.24 -5.09 3.62
N MET A 262 -1.37 -6.37 3.32
CA MET A 262 -1.12 -7.47 4.24
C MET A 262 0.39 -7.62 4.38
N LEU A 263 0.98 -6.87 5.31
CA LEU A 263 2.41 -6.99 5.61
C LEU A 263 2.77 -8.37 6.15
N PHE A 264 1.79 -9.08 6.72
CA PHE A 264 1.59 -10.53 6.80
C PHE A 264 0.26 -10.80 7.51
N GLU A 265 -0.49 -11.83 7.13
CA GLU A 265 -1.23 -12.60 8.14
C GLU A 265 -0.20 -13.52 8.79
N ASN A 266 0.18 -13.23 10.04
CA ASN A 266 0.89 -14.24 10.82
C ASN A 266 -0.16 -15.31 11.20
N PRO A 267 -0.03 -16.57 10.75
CA PRO A 267 -1.02 -17.61 11.03
C PRO A 267 -1.11 -17.99 12.52
N TYR A 268 -0.24 -17.42 13.36
CA TYR A 268 -0.25 -17.55 14.82
C TYR A 268 -0.75 -16.27 15.54
N VAL A 269 -1.19 -15.25 14.80
CA VAL A 269 -1.75 -14.00 15.35
C VAL A 269 -3.14 -13.79 14.78
N GLU A 270 -4.16 -14.04 15.60
CA GLU A 270 -5.53 -13.64 15.30
C GLU A 270 -5.66 -12.11 15.43
N TRP A 271 -5.96 -11.46 14.30
CA TRP A 271 -6.18 -10.02 14.20
C TRP A 271 -7.50 -9.63 14.89
N ASP A 272 -7.41 -8.81 15.94
CA ASP A 272 -8.60 -8.30 16.62
C ASP A 272 -8.85 -6.82 16.32
N ARG A 273 -9.97 -6.52 15.66
CA ARG A 273 -10.46 -5.15 15.39
C ARG A 273 -10.81 -4.38 16.68
N TYR A 274 -11.04 -5.08 17.80
CA TYR A 274 -11.34 -4.49 19.10
C TYR A 274 -10.11 -4.03 19.89
N CYS A 275 -8.89 -4.31 19.43
CA CYS A 275 -7.66 -3.80 20.02
C CYS A 275 -7.10 -2.63 19.21
N PRO A 276 -7.51 -1.37 19.53
CA PRO A 276 -7.09 -0.21 18.74
C PRO A 276 -5.58 0.02 18.82
N GLY A 277 -4.96 0.24 17.67
CA GLY A 277 -3.54 0.56 17.53
C GLY A 277 -2.67 -0.64 17.15
N THR A 278 -2.69 -1.71 17.95
CA THR A 278 -1.84 -2.89 17.71
C THR A 278 -2.55 -4.04 17.01
N HIS A 279 -3.87 -4.11 17.11
CA HIS A 279 -4.69 -5.22 16.60
C HIS A 279 -4.29 -6.61 17.13
N LEU A 280 -3.47 -6.64 18.18
CA LEU A 280 -2.96 -7.86 18.82
C LEU A 280 -3.70 -8.08 20.13
N SER A 281 -4.13 -9.33 20.32
CA SER A 281 -4.85 -9.77 21.51
C SER A 281 -4.22 -11.04 22.09
N TYR A 282 -4.41 -11.23 23.39
CA TYR A 282 -3.97 -12.40 24.13
C TYR A 282 -5.08 -12.88 25.05
N THR A 283 -5.26 -14.19 25.15
CA THR A 283 -6.20 -14.80 26.09
C THR A 283 -5.39 -15.44 27.21
N THR A 284 -5.64 -15.00 28.44
CA THR A 284 -4.84 -15.40 29.61
C THR A 284 -5.00 -16.86 29.99
N SER A 285 -3.91 -17.45 30.45
CA SER A 285 -3.81 -18.78 31.05
C SER A 285 -3.72 -18.71 32.58
N ALA A 286 -3.83 -19.86 33.23
CA ALA A 286 -3.69 -20.00 34.69
C ALA A 286 -2.37 -19.40 35.18
N GLY A 287 -2.45 -18.42 36.09
CA GLY A 287 -1.27 -17.81 36.73
C GLY A 287 -0.62 -16.67 35.94
N ASP A 288 -1.23 -16.21 34.84
CA ASP A 288 -0.72 -15.04 34.14
C ASP A 288 -0.77 -13.76 34.96
N THR A 289 0.25 -12.94 34.76
CA THR A 289 0.40 -11.61 35.37
C THR A 289 0.78 -10.60 34.28
N CYS A 290 0.68 -9.31 34.58
CA CYS A 290 1.19 -8.30 33.65
C CYS A 290 2.70 -8.51 33.36
N ASN A 291 3.48 -9.07 34.30
CA ASN A 291 4.90 -9.36 34.10
C ASN A 291 5.16 -10.55 33.17
N SER A 292 4.41 -11.65 33.30
CA SER A 292 4.58 -12.80 32.40
C SER A 292 4.23 -12.42 30.96
N ILE A 293 3.13 -11.68 30.80
CA ILE A 293 2.69 -11.15 29.50
C ILE A 293 3.70 -10.13 28.95
N ALA A 294 4.18 -9.20 29.79
CA ALA A 294 5.17 -8.21 29.39
C ALA A 294 6.48 -8.84 28.90
N ALA A 295 6.97 -9.86 29.60
CA ALA A 295 8.15 -10.62 29.22
C ALA A 295 7.94 -11.40 27.91
N GLN A 296 6.75 -11.96 27.70
CA GLN A 296 6.42 -12.71 26.48
C GLN A 296 6.38 -11.80 25.23
N PHE A 297 5.79 -10.61 25.36
CA PHE A 297 5.50 -9.74 24.22
C PHE A 297 6.45 -8.53 24.09
N ASN A 298 7.49 -8.44 24.93
CA ASN A 298 8.41 -7.30 24.98
C ASN A 298 7.69 -5.94 25.11
N VAL A 299 6.74 -5.87 26.04
CA VAL A 299 5.99 -4.64 26.39
C VAL A 299 6.24 -4.30 27.85
N SER A 300 5.84 -3.12 28.34
CA SER A 300 5.85 -2.84 29.77
C SER A 300 4.58 -3.34 30.46
N SER A 301 4.71 -3.80 31.70
CA SER A 301 3.57 -4.27 32.50
C SER A 301 2.52 -3.16 32.68
N ALA A 302 2.97 -1.91 32.84
CA ALA A 302 2.11 -0.74 32.91
C ALA A 302 1.29 -0.50 31.63
N ALA A 303 1.87 -0.74 30.45
CA ALA A 303 1.16 -0.59 29.19
C ALA A 303 0.09 -1.68 29.00
N VAL A 304 0.38 -2.92 29.41
CA VAL A 304 -0.61 -4.02 29.41
C VAL A 304 -1.83 -3.64 30.23
N ARG A 305 -1.63 -3.11 31.45
CA ARG A 305 -2.75 -2.63 32.27
C ARG A 305 -3.52 -1.48 31.63
N SER A 306 -2.79 -0.49 31.09
CA SER A 306 -3.38 0.78 30.67
C SER A 306 -4.23 0.70 29.40
N VAL A 307 -3.92 -0.23 28.48
CA VAL A 307 -4.67 -0.39 27.23
C VAL A 307 -5.95 -1.21 27.42
N ASN A 308 -6.06 -1.96 28.52
CA ASN A 308 -7.19 -2.85 28.78
C ASN A 308 -8.23 -2.16 29.67
N TRP A 309 -9.45 -2.03 29.13
CA TRP A 309 -10.61 -1.47 29.83
C TRP A 309 -11.73 -2.51 29.93
N PRO A 310 -12.30 -2.75 31.12
CA PRO A 310 -11.99 -2.10 32.41
C PRO A 310 -10.58 -2.45 32.94
N PRO A 311 -10.01 -1.63 33.86
CA PRO A 311 -8.65 -1.85 34.35
C PRO A 311 -8.52 -3.23 35.00
N ILE A 312 -7.54 -4.00 34.54
CA ILE A 312 -7.25 -5.35 35.06
C ILE A 312 -6.39 -5.29 36.32
N ASP A 313 -6.46 -6.31 37.17
CA ASP A 313 -5.50 -6.52 38.26
C ASP A 313 -4.28 -7.29 37.75
N CYS A 314 -3.12 -6.63 37.73
CA CYS A 314 -1.88 -7.21 37.18
C CYS A 314 -1.35 -8.43 37.93
N PHE A 315 -1.81 -8.67 39.16
CA PHE A 315 -1.33 -9.76 40.01
C PHE A 315 -2.33 -10.92 40.11
N ALA A 316 -3.54 -10.74 39.61
CA ALA A 316 -4.63 -11.72 39.69
C ALA A 316 -5.53 -11.63 38.45
N ILE A 317 -4.96 -11.84 37.27
CA ILE A 317 -5.74 -11.81 36.02
C ILE A 317 -6.55 -13.12 35.92
N PRO A 318 -7.88 -13.07 35.78
CA PRO A 318 -8.68 -14.28 35.60
C PRO A 318 -8.28 -15.03 34.33
N GLU A 319 -8.36 -16.36 34.36
CA GLU A 319 -8.15 -17.19 33.17
C GLU A 319 -9.17 -16.90 32.08
N SER A 320 -8.79 -17.14 30.83
CA SER A 320 -9.63 -16.88 29.65
C SER A 320 -10.05 -15.41 29.50
N THR A 321 -9.34 -14.48 30.14
CA THR A 321 -9.55 -13.04 29.95
C THR A 321 -8.90 -12.61 28.66
N ARG A 322 -9.68 -11.94 27.81
CA ARG A 322 -9.18 -11.37 26.57
C ARG A 322 -8.58 -9.99 26.82
N LEU A 323 -7.28 -9.85 26.51
CA LEU A 323 -6.51 -8.62 26.67
C LEU A 323 -5.96 -8.14 25.33
N CYS A 324 -5.91 -6.83 25.14
CA CYS A 324 -5.16 -6.18 24.08
C CYS A 324 -3.70 -6.02 24.49
N ILE A 325 -2.79 -6.27 23.54
CA ILE A 325 -1.34 -6.16 23.75
C ILE A 325 -0.82 -4.86 23.12
N PRO A 326 -0.18 -3.96 23.88
CA PRO A 326 0.30 -2.66 23.39
C PRO A 326 1.57 -2.79 22.54
N PHE A 327 2.08 -1.66 22.01
CA PHE A 327 3.32 -1.66 21.22
C PHE A 327 4.54 -2.02 22.07
N GLY A 328 5.44 -2.81 21.48
CA GLY A 328 6.67 -3.25 22.10
C GLY A 328 7.70 -2.14 22.34
N CYS A 329 8.62 -2.44 23.25
CA CYS A 329 9.78 -1.63 23.60
C CYS A 329 10.93 -2.53 24.06
N LYS A 330 12.15 -1.98 24.12
CA LYS A 330 13.24 -2.64 24.87
C LYS A 330 12.84 -2.64 26.35
N THR A 331 12.79 -3.80 26.98
CA THR A 331 12.34 -3.96 28.36
C THR A 331 13.50 -4.12 29.34
N TYR A 332 13.25 -3.78 30.60
CA TYR A 332 14.09 -4.09 31.75
C TYR A 332 13.19 -4.55 32.89
N THR A 333 13.57 -5.64 33.55
CA THR A 333 12.88 -6.12 34.76
C THR A 333 13.56 -5.54 35.97
N LEU A 334 12.82 -4.76 36.77
CA LEU A 334 13.33 -4.14 37.99
C LEU A 334 13.87 -5.20 38.97
N LYS A 335 15.05 -4.93 39.52
CA LYS A 335 15.69 -5.68 40.60
C LYS A 335 15.48 -4.94 41.91
N ASP A 336 15.58 -5.67 43.02
CA ASP A 336 15.50 -5.08 44.35
C ASP A 336 16.53 -3.95 44.54
N GLY A 337 16.05 -2.79 44.99
CA GLY A 337 16.88 -1.62 45.26
C GLY A 337 17.31 -0.83 44.02
N ASP A 338 16.79 -1.15 42.83
CA ASP A 338 17.05 -0.36 41.63
C ASP A 338 16.59 1.09 41.78
N THR A 339 17.30 1.99 41.12
CA THR A 339 16.96 3.40 40.97
C THR A 339 17.01 3.75 39.49
N CYS A 340 16.35 4.82 39.06
CA CYS A 340 16.52 5.29 37.69
C CYS A 340 18.01 5.50 37.35
N ASP A 341 18.79 6.08 38.27
CA ASP A 341 20.22 6.32 38.08
C ASP A 341 21.05 5.03 37.94
N SER A 342 20.73 3.98 38.71
CA SER A 342 21.45 2.70 38.61
C SER A 342 21.17 2.00 37.29
N ILE A 343 19.90 1.98 36.86
CA ILE A 343 19.48 1.36 35.60
C ILE A 343 20.06 2.13 34.41
N GLU A 344 19.98 3.46 34.42
CA GLU A 344 20.50 4.30 33.34
C GLU A 344 22.00 4.10 33.14
N ARG A 345 22.75 4.01 34.23
CA ARG A 345 24.19 3.72 34.18
C ARG A 345 24.49 2.30 33.71
N GLU A 346 23.71 1.31 34.16
CA GLU A 346 23.85 -0.10 33.71
C GLU A 346 23.65 -0.22 32.19
N LEU A 347 22.70 0.54 31.65
CA LEU A 347 22.26 0.43 30.26
C LEU A 347 22.83 1.50 29.31
N ASP A 348 23.75 2.36 29.80
CA ASP A 348 24.30 3.52 29.08
C ASP A 348 23.21 4.41 28.45
N LEU A 349 22.12 4.63 29.19
CA LEU A 349 21.03 5.51 28.77
C LEU A 349 21.45 6.96 29.04
N LYS A 350 21.24 7.82 28.05
CA LYS A 350 21.60 9.24 28.14
C LYS A 350 20.38 10.05 28.56
N PRO A 351 20.28 10.52 29.82
CA PRO A 351 19.20 11.39 30.25
C PRO A 351 19.20 12.69 29.44
N TRP A 352 18.01 13.19 29.11
CA TRP A 352 17.85 14.46 28.41
C TRP A 352 17.60 15.56 29.45
N TRP A 353 18.55 16.50 29.59
CA TRP A 353 18.42 17.73 30.38
C TRP A 353 17.56 17.63 31.67
N ARG A 354 18.17 17.19 32.79
CA ARG A 354 17.51 17.00 34.11
C ARG A 354 16.32 16.03 34.16
N LEU A 355 15.94 15.39 33.05
CA LEU A 355 14.93 14.34 33.03
C LEU A 355 15.58 12.97 32.92
N SER A 356 15.20 12.06 33.82
CA SER A 356 15.55 10.64 33.75
C SER A 356 15.10 10.05 32.40
N ALA A 357 15.99 9.30 31.74
CA ALA A 357 15.67 8.56 30.52
C ALA A 357 14.61 7.47 30.76
N ILE A 358 14.52 6.93 31.98
CA ILE A 358 13.45 5.98 32.36
C ILE A 358 12.07 6.64 32.31
N ARG A 359 11.95 7.88 32.79
CA ARG A 359 10.68 8.63 32.80
C ARG A 359 10.18 8.96 31.39
N GLU A 360 11.09 9.13 30.43
CA GLU A 360 10.74 9.37 29.03
C GLU A 360 9.79 8.29 28.48
N TYR A 361 10.05 7.03 28.84
CA TYR A 361 9.30 5.87 28.37
C TYR A 361 8.26 5.37 29.38
N ASN A 362 8.33 5.82 30.64
CA ASN A 362 7.44 5.42 31.72
C ASN A 362 6.91 6.67 32.44
N ARG A 363 5.98 7.38 31.81
CA ARG A 363 5.47 8.68 32.30
C ARG A 363 4.75 8.63 33.65
N TRP A 364 4.43 7.44 34.15
CA TRP A 364 3.90 7.22 35.49
C TRP A 364 4.98 7.37 36.58
N VAL A 365 6.26 7.34 36.21
CA VAL A 365 7.39 7.58 37.12
C VAL A 365 7.51 9.08 37.40
N ASN A 366 7.68 9.43 38.67
CA ASN A 366 7.87 10.80 39.15
C ASN A 366 9.19 11.38 38.64
N GLU A 367 9.31 12.70 38.71
CA GLU A 367 10.52 13.41 38.28
C GLU A 367 11.78 12.97 39.02
N ASP A 368 11.65 12.70 40.32
CA ASP A 368 12.71 12.24 41.20
C ASP A 368 12.81 10.71 41.27
N CYS A 369 12.05 9.97 40.44
CA CYS A 369 11.98 8.51 40.42
C CYS A 369 11.56 7.85 41.75
N SER A 370 10.99 8.62 42.67
CA SER A 370 10.66 8.17 44.03
C SER A 370 9.62 7.05 44.11
N ASN A 371 8.74 6.96 43.11
CA ASN A 371 7.62 6.03 43.10
C ASN A 371 7.86 4.75 42.28
N LEU A 372 9.09 4.53 41.80
CA LEU A 372 9.40 3.44 40.85
C LEU A 372 8.97 2.07 41.39
N HIS A 373 9.44 1.71 42.59
CA HIS A 373 9.11 0.43 43.22
C HIS A 373 7.69 0.42 43.77
N GLU A 374 7.27 1.46 44.49
CA GLU A 374 5.93 1.49 45.11
C GLU A 374 4.80 1.24 44.10
N VAL A 375 4.82 1.91 42.94
CA VAL A 375 3.78 1.76 41.91
C VAL A 375 3.96 0.47 41.11
N SER A 376 5.21 0.03 40.90
CA SER A 376 5.50 -1.27 40.29
C SER A 376 4.91 -2.41 41.12
N ASP A 377 5.16 -2.42 42.43
CA ASP A 377 4.79 -3.50 43.35
C ASP A 377 3.29 -3.59 43.58
N THR A 378 2.59 -2.45 43.49
CA THR A 378 1.18 -2.36 43.88
C THR A 378 0.20 -2.29 42.71
N LEU A 379 0.65 -1.88 41.51
CA LEU A 379 -0.29 -1.56 40.42
C LEU A 379 0.06 -2.19 39.08
N TYR A 380 1.31 -2.05 38.62
CA TYR A 380 1.68 -2.36 37.24
C TYR A 380 2.48 -3.64 37.09
N GLY A 381 3.34 -4.00 38.03
CA GLY A 381 4.40 -4.98 37.85
C GLY A 381 5.74 -4.37 37.41
N HIS A 382 6.77 -5.21 37.33
CA HIS A 382 8.19 -4.83 37.36
C HIS A 382 8.86 -4.75 35.98
N VAL A 383 8.15 -4.98 34.88
CA VAL A 383 8.73 -4.87 33.53
C VAL A 383 8.47 -3.46 32.99
N ILE A 384 9.54 -2.70 32.81
CA ILE A 384 9.50 -1.30 32.34
C ILE A 384 10.12 -1.14 30.95
N CYS A 385 9.75 -0.07 30.23
CA CYS A 385 10.41 0.27 28.97
C CYS A 385 11.69 1.07 29.23
N VAL A 386 12.79 0.73 28.56
CA VAL A 386 14.09 1.44 28.62
C VAL A 386 14.52 1.95 27.24
N GLY A 387 13.54 2.15 26.36
CA GLY A 387 13.70 2.66 25.02
C GLY A 387 12.36 3.05 24.42
N PRO A 388 12.34 3.73 23.26
CA PRO A 388 11.13 4.24 22.65
C PRO A 388 10.12 3.12 22.39
N THR A 389 8.88 3.36 22.82
CA THR A 389 7.72 2.57 22.40
C THR A 389 7.47 2.82 20.92
N GLY A 390 7.26 1.77 20.13
CA GLY A 390 7.09 1.91 18.68
C GLY A 390 8.22 1.30 17.87
N LYS A 391 8.66 0.13 18.31
CA LYS A 391 9.21 -0.89 17.45
C LYS A 391 8.22 -2.05 17.58
N SER A 392 7.50 -2.36 16.50
CA SER A 392 6.69 -3.59 16.48
C SER A 392 7.62 -4.80 16.76
N ILE A 393 7.08 -6.00 17.05
CA ILE A 393 7.85 -7.28 17.11
C ILE A 393 8.83 -7.39 15.94
N LEU A 394 8.51 -6.68 14.86
CA LEU A 394 9.33 -6.24 13.76
C LEU A 394 10.53 -5.35 14.17
N ASP A 395 11.43 -5.64 15.13
CA ASP A 395 12.64 -4.81 15.36
C ASP A 395 13.70 -5.38 16.36
N ALA A 396 13.72 -6.71 16.59
CA ALA A 396 14.70 -7.43 17.42
C ALA A 396 15.90 -7.98 16.63
#